data_AF-A0A7R9WEU3-F1
#
_entry.id   AF-A0A7R9WEU3-F1
#
_cell.length_a   1.000
_cell.length_b   1.000
_cell.length_c   1.000
_cell.angle_alpha   90.00
_cell.angle_beta   90.00
_cell.angle_gamma   90.00
#
_symmetry.space_group_name_H-M   'P 1'
#
loop_
_entity.id
_entity.type
_entity.pdbx_description
1 polymer ?
#
loop_
_entity_poly.entity_id
_entity_poly.type
_entity_poly.pdbx_seq_one_letter_code
_entity_poly.pdbx_strand_id
1 'polypeptide(L)'
;ACAAKDNNGSTPLHWACDKGASENVVRLLINMGGGKEACEAKNDKGQTPLHYACGTGATQDVVRLLIVRGGGKKACEAKDNSGRTPLNCACGTGASQDVVHLLIDRGGGKKA
;
A
#
# COMPACT_ATOMS: atom_id res chain seq x y z
N ALA A 1 7.74 4.41 -18.46
CA ALA A 1 6.28 4.35 -18.19
C ALA A 1 6.07 4.13 -16.69
N CYS A 2 5.22 4.90 -16.02
CA CYS A 2 5.02 4.83 -14.55
C CYS A 2 4.41 3.50 -14.06
N ALA A 3 3.93 2.68 -14.99
CA ALA A 3 3.45 1.31 -14.76
C ALA A 3 4.47 0.21 -15.10
N ALA A 4 5.71 0.57 -15.51
CA ALA A 4 6.74 -0.41 -15.78
C ALA A 4 7.08 -1.21 -14.51
N LYS A 5 7.33 -2.50 -14.68
CA LYS A 5 7.71 -3.40 -13.59
C LYS A 5 9.19 -3.75 -13.70
N ASP A 6 9.85 -3.85 -12.56
CA ASP A 6 11.19 -4.42 -12.48
C ASP A 6 11.15 -5.96 -12.53
N ASN A 7 12.32 -6.60 -12.39
CA ASN A 7 12.47 -8.06 -12.40
C ASN A 7 11.74 -8.77 -11.24
N ASN A 8 11.24 -8.02 -10.27
CA ASN A 8 10.45 -8.52 -9.15
C ASN A 8 8.96 -8.20 -9.30
N GLY A 9 8.54 -7.69 -10.46
CA GLY A 9 7.16 -7.27 -10.72
C GLY A 9 6.77 -5.97 -10.03
N SER A 10 7.71 -5.27 -9.40
CA SER A 10 7.46 -4.06 -8.61
C SER A 10 7.40 -2.83 -9.51
N THR A 11 6.37 -2.01 -9.31
CA THR A 11 6.21 -0.73 -10.00
C THR A 11 6.97 0.39 -9.28
N PRO A 12 7.21 1.54 -9.92
CA PRO A 12 7.74 2.73 -9.25
C PRO A 12 6.99 3.10 -7.96
N LEU A 13 5.67 2.85 -7.91
CA LEU A 13 4.86 3.10 -6.73
C LEU A 13 5.21 2.18 -5.55
N HIS A 14 5.58 0.92 -5.80
CA HIS A 14 6.07 0.02 -4.75
C HIS A 14 7.34 0.58 -4.10
N TRP A 15 8.30 1.00 -4.93
CA TRP A 15 9.57 1.56 -4.47
C TRP A 15 9.40 2.90 -3.77
N ALA A 16 8.50 3.76 -4.23
CA ALA A 16 8.18 5.01 -3.53
C ALA A 16 7.65 4.73 -2.11
N CYS A 17 6.81 3.70 -1.94
CA CYS A 17 6.32 3.28 -0.64
C CYS A 17 7.43 2.63 0.22
N ASP A 18 8.30 1.83 -0.39
CA ASP A 18 9.44 1.21 0.28
C ASP A 18 10.41 2.25 0.86
N LYS A 19 10.71 3.30 0.08
CA LYS A 19 11.67 4.35 0.46
C LYS A 19 11.07 5.46 1.31
N GLY A 20 9.80 5.36 1.70
CA GLY A 20 9.14 6.40 2.49
C GLY A 20 9.05 7.74 1.74
N ALA A 21 8.81 7.68 0.43
CA ALA A 21 8.67 8.89 -0.39
C ALA A 21 7.54 9.78 0.13
N SER A 22 7.68 11.09 -0.10
CA SER A 22 6.66 12.05 0.30
C SER A 22 5.34 11.82 -0.42
N GLU A 23 4.24 12.24 0.22
CA GLU A 23 2.89 12.09 -0.33
C GLU A 23 2.77 12.67 -1.75
N ASN A 24 3.46 13.78 -2.04
CA ASN A 24 3.44 14.41 -3.36
C ASN A 24 3.99 13.49 -4.46
N VAL A 25 5.09 12.79 -4.18
CA VAL A 25 5.68 11.83 -5.14
C VAL A 25 4.73 10.65 -5.35
N VAL A 26 4.15 10.13 -4.28
CA VAL A 26 3.16 9.04 -4.33
C VAL A 26 1.93 9.46 -5.13
N ARG A 27 1.37 10.66 -4.89
CA ARG A 27 0.24 11.22 -5.67
C ARG A 27 0.56 11.34 -7.16
N LEU A 28 1.75 11.84 -7.49
CA LEU A 28 2.18 12.00 -8.88
C LEU A 28 2.28 10.64 -9.56
N LEU A 29 2.91 9.65 -8.92
CA LEU A 29 3.03 8.30 -9.46
C LEU A 29 1.68 7.61 -9.63
N ILE A 30 0.74 7.80 -8.69
CA ILE A 30 -0.63 7.30 -8.83
C ILE A 30 -1.30 7.92 -10.06
N ASN A 31 -1.27 9.25 -10.19
CA ASN A 31 -1.94 9.94 -11.30
C ASN A 31 -1.33 9.56 -12.66
N MET A 32 0.00 9.42 -12.75
CA MET A 32 0.68 9.06 -13.99
C MET A 32 0.69 7.56 -14.29
N GLY A 33 0.44 6.72 -13.28
CA GLY A 33 0.53 5.26 -13.34
C GLY A 33 -0.79 4.54 -13.62
N GLY A 34 -1.85 5.25 -14.02
CA GLY A 34 -3.18 4.66 -14.22
C GLY A 34 -4.09 4.71 -12.99
N GLY A 35 -3.78 5.59 -12.03
CA GLY A 35 -4.63 5.87 -10.88
C GLY A 35 -4.79 4.66 -9.97
N LYS A 36 -6.00 4.10 -9.97
CA LYS A 36 -6.36 2.96 -9.12
C LYS A 36 -5.55 1.71 -9.44
N GLU A 37 -5.29 1.46 -10.72
CA GLU A 37 -4.53 0.28 -11.17
C GLU A 37 -3.11 0.27 -10.62
N ALA A 38 -2.49 1.46 -10.50
CA ALA A 38 -1.17 1.60 -9.89
C ALA A 38 -1.17 1.13 -8.42
N CYS A 39 -2.22 1.48 -7.66
CA CYS A 39 -2.38 1.11 -6.27
C CYS A 39 -2.74 -0.38 -6.07
N GLU A 40 -3.36 -1.01 -7.05
CA GLU A 40 -3.76 -2.43 -7.00
C GLU A 40 -2.70 -3.36 -7.62
N ALA A 41 -1.68 -2.79 -8.28
CA ALA A 41 -0.61 -3.55 -8.90
C ALA A 41 0.05 -4.49 -7.89
N LYS A 42 0.18 -5.76 -8.27
CA LYS A 42 0.90 -6.76 -7.49
C LYS A 42 2.28 -7.03 -8.08
N ASN A 43 3.26 -7.12 -7.19
CA ASN A 43 4.59 -7.66 -7.51
C ASN A 43 4.57 -9.20 -7.51
N ASP A 44 5.70 -9.83 -7.76
CA ASP A 44 5.79 -11.30 -7.87
C ASP A 44 5.51 -12.03 -6.56
N LYS A 45 5.61 -11.32 -5.42
CA LYS A 45 5.22 -11.82 -4.10
C LYS A 45 3.72 -11.61 -3.80
N GLY A 46 2.96 -11.08 -4.76
CA GLY A 46 1.55 -10.73 -4.59
C GLY A 46 1.31 -9.49 -3.74
N GLN A 47 2.37 -8.77 -3.36
CA GLN A 47 2.30 -7.58 -2.52
C GLN A 47 1.88 -6.37 -3.36
N THR A 48 1.03 -5.54 -2.79
CA THR A 48 0.62 -4.23 -3.36
C THR A 48 1.49 -3.11 -2.79
N PRO A 49 1.46 -1.88 -3.35
CA PRO A 49 2.15 -0.74 -2.76
C PRO A 49 1.74 -0.46 -1.31
N LEU A 50 0.50 -0.75 -0.93
CA LEU A 50 0.03 -0.63 0.45
C LEU A 50 0.73 -1.62 1.40
N HIS A 51 1.07 -2.84 0.96
CA HIS A 51 1.87 -3.76 1.76
C HIS A 51 3.27 -3.19 2.04
N TYR A 52 3.89 -2.57 1.03
CA TYR A 52 5.19 -1.93 1.19
C TYR A 52 5.11 -0.75 2.14
N ALA A 53 4.17 0.16 1.94
CA ALA A 53 3.98 1.32 2.82
C ALA A 53 3.80 0.92 4.29
N CYS A 54 3.02 -0.14 4.55
CA CYS A 54 2.85 -0.68 5.89
C CYS A 54 4.10 -1.40 6.42
N GLY A 55 4.83 -2.11 5.55
CA GLY A 55 6.05 -2.81 5.91
C GLY A 55 7.26 -1.90 6.18
N THR A 56 7.27 -0.69 5.66
CA THR A 56 8.41 0.24 5.81
C THR A 56 8.15 1.37 6.79
N GLY A 57 6.95 1.43 7.38
CA GLY A 57 6.58 2.50 8.34
C GLY A 57 6.30 3.83 7.65
N ALA A 58 5.71 3.81 6.45
CA ALA A 58 5.30 5.03 5.75
C ALA A 58 4.33 5.87 6.58
N THR A 59 4.28 7.17 6.30
CA THR A 59 3.41 8.11 7.01
C THR A 59 1.93 7.78 6.84
N GLN A 60 1.13 8.20 7.82
CA GLN A 60 -0.33 7.99 7.78
C GLN A 60 -0.97 8.56 6.52
N ASP A 61 -0.47 9.69 5.99
CA ASP A 61 -1.00 10.32 4.78
C ASP A 61 -0.78 9.47 3.53
N VAL A 62 0.41 8.87 3.38
CA VAL A 62 0.72 7.95 2.27
C VAL A 62 -0.18 6.73 2.33
N VAL A 63 -0.32 6.12 3.52
CA VAL A 63 -1.20 4.96 3.72
C VAL A 63 -2.66 5.32 3.41
N ARG A 64 -3.15 6.46 3.92
CA ARG A 64 -4.52 6.95 3.67
C ARG A 64 -4.76 7.18 2.18
N LEU A 65 -3.81 7.79 1.49
CA LEU A 65 -3.89 8.08 0.06
C LEU A 65 -3.99 6.77 -0.75
N LEU A 66 -3.12 5.81 -0.47
CA LEU A 66 -3.12 4.50 -1.13
C LEU A 66 -4.43 3.75 -0.92
N ILE A 67 -4.99 3.80 0.30
CA ILE A 67 -6.29 3.19 0.59
C ILE A 67 -7.40 3.86 -0.22
N VAL A 68 -7.48 5.20 -0.18
CA VAL A 68 -8.55 5.93 -0.90
C VAL A 68 -8.46 5.70 -2.41
N ARG A 69 -7.24 5.72 -2.97
CA ARG A 69 -7.02 5.55 -4.41
C ARG A 69 -7.06 4.09 -4.86
N GLY A 70 -6.72 3.14 -3.98
CA GLY A 70 -6.66 1.71 -4.26
C GLY A 70 -7.96 0.94 -4.01
N GLY A 71 -9.11 1.61 -3.91
CA GLY A 71 -10.40 0.93 -3.73
C GLY A 71 -10.80 0.69 -2.26
N GLY A 72 -10.26 1.47 -1.33
CA GLY A 72 -10.69 1.52 0.06
C GLY A 72 -10.48 0.21 0.79
N LYS A 73 -11.58 -0.39 1.26
CA LYS A 73 -11.58 -1.63 2.03
C LYS A 73 -10.85 -2.79 1.31
N LYS A 74 -11.04 -2.92 -0.02
CA LYS A 74 -10.38 -3.96 -0.81
C LYS A 74 -8.86 -3.84 -0.78
N ALA A 75 -8.32 -2.63 -0.71
CA ALA A 75 -6.88 -2.42 -0.58
C ALA A 75 -6.36 -2.96 0.76
N CYS A 76 -7.08 -2.70 1.85
CA CYS A 76 -6.74 -3.16 3.19
C CYS A 76 -6.86 -4.68 3.36
N GLU A 77 -7.74 -5.33 2.60
CA GLU A 77 -7.95 -6.79 2.66
C GLU A 77 -7.13 -7.56 1.62
N ALA A 78 -6.37 -6.86 0.77
CA ALA A 78 -5.54 -7.49 -0.24
C ALA A 78 -4.54 -8.45 0.43
N LYS A 79 -4.47 -9.69 -0.09
CA LYS A 79 -3.52 -10.69 0.38
C LYS A 79 -2.33 -10.83 -0.55
N ASP A 80 -1.15 -10.91 0.02
CA ASP A 80 0.06 -11.36 -0.66
C ASP A 80 0.06 -12.90 -0.85
N ASN A 81 1.09 -13.43 -1.52
CA ASN A 81 1.18 -14.88 -1.79
C ASN A 81 1.34 -15.74 -0.52
N SER A 82 1.70 -15.13 0.61
CA SER A 82 1.76 -15.77 1.93
C SER A 82 0.46 -15.59 2.73
N GLY A 83 -0.58 -15.00 2.14
CA GLY A 83 -1.86 -14.73 2.80
C GLY A 83 -1.84 -13.55 3.77
N ARG A 84 -0.76 -12.77 3.81
CA ARG A 84 -0.63 -11.60 4.70
C ARG A 84 -1.36 -10.42 4.11
N THR A 85 -2.03 -9.65 4.97
CA THR A 85 -2.64 -8.37 4.63
C THR A 85 -1.67 -7.21 4.94
N PRO A 86 -1.91 -5.99 4.44
CA PRO A 86 -1.16 -4.81 4.84
C PRO A 86 -1.11 -4.59 6.36
N LEU A 87 -2.19 -4.95 7.08
CA LEU A 87 -2.22 -4.90 8.54
C LEU A 87 -1.22 -5.89 9.18
N ASN A 88 -1.10 -7.11 8.62
CA ASN A 88 -0.08 -8.05 9.08
C ASN A 88 1.34 -7.50 8.87
N CYS A 89 1.57 -6.82 7.74
CA CYS A 89 2.85 -6.16 7.47
C CYS A 89 3.12 -5.04 8.49
N ALA A 90 2.15 -4.16 8.74
CA ALA A 90 2.27 -3.06 9.71
C ALA A 90 2.61 -3.55 11.13
N CYS A 91 1.95 -4.61 11.60
CA CYS A 91 2.20 -5.18 12.92
C CYS A 91 3.59 -5.85 13.01
N GLY A 92 4.06 -6.45 11.91
CA GLY A 92 5.35 -7.14 11.88
C GLY A 92 6.56 -6.20 11.90
N THR A 93 6.37 -4.93 11.55
CA THR A 93 7.47 -3.96 11.35
C THR A 93 7.45 -2.82 12.35
N GLY A 94 6.49 -2.82 13.28
CA GLY A 94 6.38 -1.79 14.32
C GLY A 94 5.84 -0.47 13.79
N ALA A 95 4.94 -0.50 12.81
CA ALA A 95 4.31 0.70 12.27
C ALA A 95 3.59 1.51 13.37
N SER A 96 3.41 2.82 13.13
CA SER A 96 2.78 3.70 14.11
C SER A 96 1.34 3.28 14.44
N GLN A 97 0.91 3.57 15.68
CA GLN A 97 -0.46 3.29 16.12
C GLN A 97 -1.50 3.91 15.18
N ASP A 98 -1.23 5.11 14.64
CA ASP A 98 -2.12 5.80 13.71
C ASP A 98 -2.33 5.04 12.40
N VAL A 99 -1.29 4.40 11.87
CA VAL A 99 -1.36 3.57 10.66
C VAL A 99 -2.17 2.30 10.93
N VAL A 100 -1.92 1.64 12.06
CA VAL A 100 -2.66 0.45 12.48
C VAL A 100 -4.14 0.77 12.68
N HIS A 101 -4.46 1.84 13.41
CA HIS A 101 -5.83 2.30 13.61
C HIS A 101 -6.53 2.65 12.30
N LEU A 102 -5.83 3.33 11.39
CA LEU A 102 -6.37 3.67 10.08
C LEU A 102 -6.67 2.43 9.23
N LEU A 103 -5.81 1.42 9.25
CA LEU A 103 -6.03 0.15 8.56
C LEU A 103 -7.20 -0.63 9.15
N ILE A 104 -7.38 -0.63 10.48
CA ILE A 104 -8.50 -1.29 11.15
C ILE A 104 -9.82 -0.60 10.80
N ASP A 105 -9.87 0.74 10.87
CA ASP A 105 -11.07 1.51 10.58
C ASP A 105 -11.48 1.38 9.10
N ARG A 106 -10.51 1.40 8.17
CA ARG A 106 -10.76 1.28 6.74
C ARG A 106 -10.88 -0.15 6.21
N GLY A 107 -10.26 -1.12 6.89
CA GLY A 107 -10.29 -2.54 6.55
C GLY A 107 -11.51 -3.29 7.07
N GLY A 108 -12.40 -2.62 7.81
CA GLY A 108 -13.61 -3.27 8.34
C GLY A 108 -13.35 -4.15 9.56
N GLY A 109 -12.34 -3.81 10.38
CA GLY A 109 -12.09 -4.47 11.67
C GLY A 109 -13.20 -4.22 12.72
N LYS A 110 -14.26 -3.48 12.38
CA LYS A 110 -15.51 -3.54 13.13
C LYS A 110 -16.27 -4.78 12.67
N LYS A 111 -16.06 -5.89 13.38
CA LYS A 111 -17.10 -6.91 13.47
C LYS A 111 -18.32 -6.21 14.09
N ALA A 112 -19.31 -5.91 13.27
CA ALA A 112 -20.70 -5.85 13.72
C ALA A 112 -21.26 -7.27 13.62
#